data_AF-A0A0F8WCI7-F1
#
_entry.id   AF-A0A0F8WCI7-F1
#
_cell.length_a   1.000
_cell.length_b   1.000
_cell.length_c   1.000
_cell.angle_alpha   90.00
_cell.angle_beta   90.00
_cell.angle_gamma   90.00
#
_symmetry.space_group_name_H-M   'P 1'
#
loop_
_entity.id
_entity.type
_entity.pdbx_description
1 polymer ?
#
loop_
_entity_poly.entity_id
_entity_poly.type
_entity_poly.pdbx_seq_one_letter_code
_entity_poly.pdbx_strand_id
1 'polypeptide(L)'
;MDEYLEILADLSVPEDYERLDQYNDFRKVFLETDQGRRVLRQILAWGHLLKSHLVRMPRPIDPYAVLAFEGERNLALHIFSVMLVEPPERPDEQTTKTKKE
;
A
#
# COMPACT_ATOMS: atom_id res chain seq x y z
N MET A 1 -5.05 12.51 23.98
CA MET A 1 -5.40 12.91 22.61
C MET A 1 -4.20 13.60 21.98
N ASP A 2 -3.55 14.51 22.71
CA ASP A 2 -2.32 15.19 22.28
C ASP A 2 -1.16 14.24 21.94
N GLU A 3 -0.92 13.21 22.75
CA GLU A 3 0.12 12.19 22.50
C GLU A 3 -0.03 11.47 21.13
N TYR A 4 -1.27 11.21 20.67
CA TYR A 4 -1.49 10.56 19.37
C TYR A 4 -1.25 11.52 18.20
N LEU A 5 -1.50 12.81 18.38
CA LEU A 5 -1.23 13.83 17.37
C LEU A 5 0.28 14.08 17.25
N GLU A 6 1.02 14.03 18.36
CA GLU A 6 2.49 14.09 18.36
C GLU A 6 3.10 12.91 17.60
N ILE A 7 2.60 11.69 17.81
CA ILE A 7 3.02 10.53 17.02
C ILE A 7 2.77 10.78 15.53
N LEU A 8 1.59 11.27 15.14
CA LEU A 8 1.29 11.54 13.73
C LEU A 8 2.19 12.61 13.11
N ALA A 9 2.60 13.61 13.88
CA ALA A 9 3.54 14.63 13.44
C ALA A 9 4.95 14.07 13.22
N ASP A 10 5.33 13.04 13.98
CA ASP A 10 6.64 12.39 13.91
C ASP A 10 6.72 11.31 12.80
N LEU A 11 5.59 10.89 12.21
CA LEU A 11 5.52 9.93 11.09
C LEU A 11 6.03 10.49 9.75
N SER A 12 6.86 11.53 9.76
CA SER A 12 7.45 12.07 8.54
C SER A 12 8.32 11.01 7.85
N VAL A 13 8.08 10.82 6.56
CA VAL A 13 8.90 9.98 5.71
C VAL A 13 10.11 10.82 5.26
N PRO A 14 11.35 10.28 5.27
CA PRO A 14 12.51 11.00 4.77
C PRO A 14 12.31 11.51 3.34
N GLU A 15 12.88 12.67 3.01
CA GLU A 15 12.74 13.26 1.66
C GLU A 15 13.33 12.38 0.56
N ASP A 16 14.31 11.54 0.91
CA ASP A 16 15.02 10.59 0.05
C ASP A 16 14.44 9.17 0.12
N TYR A 17 13.25 8.96 0.70
CA TYR A 17 12.62 7.64 0.76
C TYR A 17 12.19 7.15 -0.62
N GLU A 18 12.96 6.23 -1.18
CA GLU A 18 12.73 5.73 -2.53
C GLU A 18 11.75 4.55 -2.56
N ARG A 19 11.30 4.20 -3.77
CA ARG A 19 10.42 3.03 -3.97
C ARG A 19 11.09 1.73 -3.53
N LEU A 20 12.41 1.63 -3.70
CA LEU A 20 13.17 0.44 -3.30
C LEU A 20 13.20 0.30 -1.77
N ASP A 21 13.40 1.40 -1.06
CA ASP A 21 13.31 1.43 0.41
C ASP A 21 11.91 1.04 0.87
N GLN A 22 10.88 1.60 0.23
CA GLN A 22 9.49 1.24 0.48
C GLN A 22 9.22 -0.25 0.30
N TYR A 23 9.71 -0.85 -0.80
CA TYR A 23 9.58 -2.27 -1.06
C TYR A 23 10.28 -3.11 0.04
N ASN A 24 11.52 -2.76 0.38
CA ASN A 24 12.31 -3.48 1.37
C ASN A 24 11.69 -3.40 2.77
N ASP A 25 11.29 -2.20 3.21
CA ASP A 25 10.71 -1.98 4.53
C ASP A 25 9.38 -2.69 4.70
N PHE A 26 8.49 -2.60 3.71
CA PHE A 26 7.20 -3.26 3.79
C PHE A 26 7.36 -4.79 3.85
N ARG A 27 8.27 -5.35 3.06
CA ARG A 27 8.57 -6.79 3.11
C ARG A 27 9.14 -7.19 4.46
N LYS A 28 10.07 -6.42 4.99
CA LYS A 28 10.67 -6.65 6.30
C LYS A 28 9.63 -6.65 7.42
N VAL A 29 8.76 -5.64 7.44
CA VAL A 29 7.71 -5.49 8.46
C VAL A 29 6.65 -6.59 8.35
N PHE A 30 6.13 -6.85 7.15
CA PHE A 30 4.95 -7.70 6.98
C PHE A 30 5.24 -9.15 6.65
N LEU A 31 6.36 -9.48 5.99
CA LEU A 31 6.58 -10.82 5.44
C LEU A 31 7.62 -11.64 6.21
N GLU A 32 8.54 -11.03 6.95
CA GLU A 32 9.60 -11.77 7.65
C GLU A 32 9.12 -12.46 8.93
N THR A 33 8.12 -11.91 9.62
CA THR A 33 7.63 -12.44 10.89
C THR A 33 6.20 -12.96 10.81
N ASP A 34 5.85 -13.94 11.65
CA ASP A 34 4.46 -14.42 11.77
C ASP A 34 3.51 -13.32 12.24
N GLN A 35 3.98 -12.44 13.12
CA GLN A 35 3.21 -11.30 13.59
C GLN A 35 2.89 -10.34 12.44
N GLY A 36 3.89 -9.97 11.65
CA GLY A 36 3.73 -9.13 10.46
C GLY A 36 2.71 -9.72 9.49
N ARG A 37 2.81 -11.03 9.21
CA ARG A 37 1.88 -11.73 8.31
C ARG A 37 0.44 -11.70 8.81
N ARG A 38 0.23 -11.83 10.13
CA ARG A 38 -1.11 -11.72 10.73
C ARG A 38 -1.67 -10.30 10.61
N VAL A 39 -0.85 -9.28 10.85
CA VAL A 39 -1.25 -7.87 10.69
C VAL A 39 -1.60 -7.58 9.23
N LEU A 40 -0.75 -8.00 8.28
CA LEU A 40 -1.04 -7.86 6.86
C LEU A 40 -2.36 -8.51 6.50
N ARG A 41 -2.59 -9.76 6.94
CA ARG A 41 -3.86 -10.45 6.70
C ARG A 41 -5.06 -9.68 7.25
N GLN A 42 -4.92 -9.03 8.40
CA GLN A 42 -5.97 -8.21 8.99
C GLN A 42 -6.27 -6.96 8.15
N ILE A 43 -5.24 -6.27 7.66
CA ILE A 43 -5.37 -5.11 6.76
C ILE A 43 -6.09 -5.53 5.46
N LEU A 44 -5.67 -6.64 4.84
CA LEU A 44 -6.30 -7.14 3.61
C LEU A 44 -7.75 -7.60 3.82
N ALA A 45 -8.08 -8.06 5.03
CA ALA A 45 -9.44 -8.39 5.41
C ALA A 45 -10.32 -7.14 5.57
N TRP A 46 -9.79 -6.06 6.15
CA TRP A 46 -10.47 -4.76 6.22
C TRP A 46 -10.72 -4.19 4.83
N GLY A 47 -9.72 -4.22 3.95
CA GLY A 47 -9.88 -3.78 2.55
C GLY A 47 -10.68 -4.75 1.67
N HIS A 48 -11.43 -5.69 2.24
CA HIS A 48 -12.33 -6.57 1.50
C HIS A 48 -11.68 -7.36 0.34
N LEU A 49 -10.37 -7.62 0.42
CA LEU A 49 -9.65 -8.37 -0.61
C LEU A 49 -9.86 -9.87 -0.52
N LEU A 50 -10.11 -10.36 0.70
CA LEU A 50 -10.39 -11.78 0.93
C LEU A 50 -11.87 -12.12 0.72
N LYS A 51 -12.76 -11.13 0.80
CA LYS A 51 -14.21 -11.28 0.63
C LYS A 51 -14.82 -9.98 0.12
N SER A 52 -15.60 -10.05 -0.97
CA SER A 52 -16.29 -8.89 -1.55
C SER A 52 -17.20 -8.20 -0.52
N HIS A 53 -17.12 -6.87 -0.46
CA HIS A 53 -17.96 -6.03 0.40
C HIS A 53 -19.44 -6.08 -0.02
N LEU A 54 -19.74 -6.39 -1.29
CA LEU A 54 -21.11 -6.46 -1.81
C LEU A 54 -21.92 -7.61 -1.20
N VAL A 55 -21.26 -8.66 -0.71
CA VAL A 55 -21.93 -9.86 -0.16
C VAL A 55 -22.70 -9.55 1.13
N ARG A 56 -22.32 -8.50 1.87
CA ARG A 56 -22.91 -8.15 3.17
C ARG A 56 -23.72 -6.86 3.15
N MET A 57 -23.94 -6.26 1.99
CA MET A 57 -24.68 -5.00 1.92
C MET A 57 -26.18 -5.20 2.11
N PRO A 58 -26.83 -4.30 2.86
CA PRO A 58 -28.28 -4.24 2.91
C PRO A 58 -28.85 -3.92 1.51
N ARG A 59 -30.09 -4.35 1.26
CA ARG A 59 -30.83 -3.98 0.04
C ARG A 59 -31.95 -2.98 0.41
N PRO A 60 -32.16 -1.91 -0.37
CA PRO A 60 -31.42 -1.52 -1.58
C PRO A 60 -29.96 -1.12 -1.28
N ILE A 61 -29.09 -1.27 -2.28
CA ILE A 61 -27.65 -0.98 -2.15
C ILE A 61 -27.46 0.51 -1.88
N ASP A 62 -26.69 0.83 -0.84
CA ASP A 62 -26.26 2.19 -0.55
C ASP A 62 -25.00 2.55 -1.37
N PRO A 63 -25.07 3.48 -2.33
CA PRO A 63 -23.93 3.85 -3.16
C PRO A 63 -22.80 4.55 -2.38
N TYR A 64 -23.09 5.23 -1.28
CA TYR A 64 -22.05 5.86 -0.46
C TYR A 64 -21.24 4.83 0.30
N ALA A 65 -21.90 3.80 0.83
CA ALA A 65 -21.23 2.67 1.44
C ALA A 65 -20.33 1.93 0.43
N VAL A 66 -20.81 1.72 -0.81
CA VAL A 66 -19.98 1.15 -1.89
C VAL A 66 -18.71 1.96 -2.11
N LEU A 67 -18.83 3.29 -2.23
CA LEU A 67 -17.69 4.16 -2.45
C LEU A 67 -16.66 4.07 -1.31
N ALA A 68 -17.13 4.03 -0.06
CA ALA A 68 -16.26 3.86 1.10
C ALA A 68 -15.49 2.53 1.06
N PHE A 69 -16.17 1.41 0.81
CA PHE A 69 -15.52 0.09 0.74
C PHE A 69 -14.57 -0.06 -0.45
N GLU A 70 -14.87 0.58 -1.59
CA GLU A 70 -13.93 0.64 -2.71
C GLU A 70 -12.68 1.46 -2.35
N GLY A 71 -12.83 2.55 -1.58
CA GLY A 71 -11.69 3.29 -1.03
C GLY A 71 -10.81 2.43 -0.13
N GLU A 72 -11.40 1.70 0.81
CA GLU A 72 -10.70 0.76 1.69
C GLU A 72 -9.98 -0.34 0.90
N ARG A 73 -10.66 -0.89 -0.13
CA ARG A 73 -10.10 -1.92 -1.01
C ARG A 73 -8.91 -1.40 -1.81
N ASN A 74 -9.01 -0.19 -2.36
CA ASN A 74 -7.92 0.42 -3.11
C ASN A 74 -6.70 0.67 -2.23
N LEU A 75 -6.88 1.13 -0.99
CA LEU A 75 -5.78 1.30 -0.04
C LEU A 75 -5.11 -0.04 0.28
N ALA A 76 -5.88 -1.09 0.56
CA ALA A 76 -5.32 -2.41 0.85
C ALA A 76 -4.59 -3.02 -0.37
N LEU A 77 -5.10 -2.81 -1.58
CA LEU A 77 -4.40 -3.21 -2.82
C LEU A 77 -3.08 -2.47 -2.98
N HIS A 78 -3.07 -1.16 -2.70
CA HIS A 78 -1.87 -0.36 -2.78
C HIS A 78 -0.80 -0.89 -1.82
N ILE A 79 -1.14 -1.06 -0.53
CA ILE A 79 -0.24 -1.66 0.48
C ILE A 79 0.26 -3.03 0.02
N PHE A 80 -0.63 -3.90 -0.47
CA PHE A 80 -0.26 -5.23 -0.91
C PHE A 80 0.72 -5.18 -2.10
N SER A 81 0.45 -4.31 -3.07
CA SER A 81 1.23 -4.18 -4.30
C SER A 81 2.68 -3.77 -4.07
N VAL A 82 2.93 -2.94 -3.04
CA VAL A 82 4.27 -2.47 -2.66
C VAL A 82 5.24 -3.64 -2.41
N MET A 83 4.75 -4.80 -1.95
CA MET A 83 5.59 -5.94 -1.58
C MET A 83 5.70 -7.04 -2.65
N LEU A 84 4.90 -6.95 -3.72
CA LEU A 84 4.75 -8.02 -4.70
C LEU A 84 5.83 -8.02 -5.77
N VAL A 85 6.23 -6.84 -6.23
CA VAL A 85 7.17 -6.67 -7.33
C VAL A 85 8.22 -5.66 -6.89
N GLU A 86 9.48 -6.09 -6.95
CA GLU A 86 10.60 -5.21 -6.70
C GLU A 86 10.61 -4.10 -7.76
N PRO A 87 10.68 -2.81 -7.35
CA PRO A 87 10.71 -1.72 -8.30
C PRO A 87 12.00 -1.78 -9.12
N PRO A 88 11.94 -1.46 -10.42
CA PRO A 88 13.14 -1.43 -11.25
C PRO A 88 14.09 -0.34 -10.76
N GLU A 89 15.40 -0.63 -10.80
CA GLU A 89 16.44 0.38 -10.58
C GLU A 89 16.23 1.55 -11.55
N ARG A 90 16.34 2.77 -11.04
CA ARG A 90 16.35 3.95 -11.90
C ARG A 90 17.63 3.88 -12.75
N PRO A 91 17.54 4.00 -14.08
CA PRO A 91 18.74 4.07 -14.91
C PRO A 91 19.49 5.37 -14.59
N ASP A 92 20.76 5.24 -14.19
CA ASP A 92 21.62 6.38 -13.87
C ASP A 92 21.93 7.26 -15.09
N GLU A 93 21.87 6.68 -16.30
CA GLU A 93 22.24 7.35 -17.55
C GLU A 93 21.21 7.15 -18.66
N GLN A 94 20.76 8.26 -19.26
CA GLN A 94 19.96 8.25 -20.47
C GLN A 94 20.89 8.11 -21.70
N THR A 95 20.97 6.92 -22.28
CA THR A 95 21.74 6.71 -23.52
C THR A 95 20.95 7.15 -24.73
N THR A 96 21.14 8.41 -25.16
CA THR A 96 20.57 8.90 -26.42
C THR A 96 21.45 8.43 -27.59
N LYS A 97 20.92 7.58 -28.46
CA LYS A 97 21.59 7.22 -29.72
C LYS A 97 21.45 8.37 -30.71
N THR A 98 22.43 9.27 -30.77
CA THR A 98 22.52 10.26 -31.84
C THR A 98 22.84 9.53 -33.15
N LYS A 99 21.86 9.45 -34.05
CA LYS A 99 22.04 8.91 -35.40
C LYS A 99 22.99 9.87 -36.15
N LYS A 100 24.20 9.43 -36.50
CA LYS A 100 25.06 10.16 -37.45
C LYS A 100 24.48 9.94 -38.84
N GLU A 101 24.08 11.04 -39.49
CA GLU A 101 23.81 11.11 -40.93
C GLU A 101 25.12 11.05 -41.73
#